data_AF-A0A0G0YAX7-F1
#
_entry.id   AF-A0A0G0YAX7-F1
#
_cell.length_a   1.000
_cell.length_b   1.000
_cell.length_c   1.000
_cell.angle_alpha   90.00
_cell.angle_beta   90.00
_cell.angle_gamma   90.00
#
_symmetry.space_group_name_H-M   'P 1'
#
loop_
_entity.id
_entity.type
_entity.pdbx_description
1 polymer ?
#
loop_
_entity_poly.entity_id
_entity_poly.type
_entity_poly.pdbx_seq_one_letter_code
_entity_poly.pdbx_strand_id
1 'polypeptide(L)'
;THNLMKDAAMVRELHVYGELVPVGGRKKVQHAGLGKRLMKEAEKIARKKGFKKIAVIAGVGVRDYYRKLGYKLWHSYMIKTTINLRRKKL
;
A
#
# COMPACT_ATOMS: atom_id res chain seq x y z
N THR A 1 -10.69 7.52 -22.22
CA THR A 1 -10.81 6.97 -20.84
C THR A 1 -9.79 5.84 -20.66
N HIS A 2 -8.56 6.18 -20.29
CA HIS A 2 -7.49 5.19 -20.11
C HIS A 2 -7.77 4.31 -18.88
N ASN A 3 -7.91 3.01 -19.10
CA ASN A 3 -8.08 2.01 -18.03
C ASN A 3 -6.81 1.97 -17.17
N LEU A 4 -6.80 2.70 -16.05
CA LEU A 4 -5.61 2.88 -15.21
C LEU A 4 -5.16 1.57 -14.53
N MET A 5 -6.08 0.60 -14.45
CA MET A 5 -5.87 -0.76 -13.95
C MET A 5 -5.15 -1.67 -14.94
N LYS A 6 -5.10 -1.32 -16.23
CA LYS A 6 -4.33 -2.06 -17.21
C LYS A 6 -2.86 -2.05 -16.75
N ASP A 7 -2.31 -3.23 -16.51
CA ASP A 7 -0.96 -3.48 -15.99
C ASP A 7 -0.69 -3.03 -14.54
N ALA A 8 -1.72 -3.08 -13.67
CA ALA A 8 -1.57 -2.89 -12.22
C ALA A 8 -1.61 -4.22 -11.45
N ALA A 9 -0.67 -4.42 -10.53
CA ALA A 9 -0.80 -5.45 -9.49
C ALA A 9 -1.86 -5.02 -8.48
N MET A 10 -2.64 -5.97 -7.93
CA MET A 10 -3.73 -5.64 -7.00
C MET A 10 -3.49 -6.23 -5.61
N VAL A 11 -3.55 -5.37 -4.60
CA VAL A 11 -3.67 -5.76 -3.19
C VAL A 11 -5.15 -5.76 -2.84
N ARG A 12 -5.70 -6.97 -2.63
CA ARG A 12 -7.12 -7.14 -2.29
C ARG A 12 -7.40 -6.84 -0.83
N GLU A 13 -6.45 -7.13 0.04
CA GLU A 13 -6.60 -6.98 1.48
C GLU A 13 -5.23 -6.77 2.14
N LEU A 14 -5.21 -5.95 3.19
CA LEU A 14 -4.10 -5.83 4.12
C LEU A 14 -4.69 -5.74 5.53
N HIS A 15 -4.45 -6.76 6.33
CA HIS A 15 -4.83 -6.79 7.74
C HIS A 15 -3.57 -6.95 8.58
N VAL A 16 -3.42 -6.12 9.61
CA VAL A 16 -2.38 -6.27 10.64
C VAL A 16 -3.08 -6.48 11.97
N TYR A 17 -2.92 -7.66 12.56
CA TYR A 17 -3.43 -7.95 13.90
C TYR A 17 -2.54 -7.28 14.95
N GLY A 18 -3.17 -6.73 16.00
CA GLY A 18 -2.49 -6.28 17.22
C GLY A 18 -2.77 -7.25 18.37
N GLU A 19 -1.98 -7.17 19.46
CA GLU A 19 -2.35 -7.85 20.71
C GLU A 19 -3.66 -7.26 21.27
N LEU A 20 -4.52 -8.15 21.78
CA LEU A 20 -5.63 -7.79 22.66
C LEU A 20 -5.06 -7.20 23.94
N VAL A 21 -5.09 -5.88 24.09
CA VAL A 21 -4.67 -5.24 25.34
C VAL A 21 -5.81 -5.37 26.34
N PRO A 22 -5.59 -5.92 27.55
CA PRO A 22 -6.60 -5.88 28.61
C PRO A 22 -6.97 -4.43 28.93
N VAL A 23 -8.26 -4.18 29.20
CA VAL A 23 -8.79 -2.87 29.55
C VAL A 23 -8.02 -2.32 30.77
N GLY A 24 -7.29 -1.22 30.59
CA GLY A 24 -6.51 -0.56 31.64
C GLY A 24 -4.97 -0.67 31.54
N GLY A 25 -4.42 -1.47 30.61
CA GLY A 25 -2.98 -1.57 30.39
C GLY A 25 -2.39 -0.44 29.52
N ARG A 26 -1.16 0.03 29.82
CA ARG A 26 -0.42 0.98 28.97
C ARG A 26 -0.35 0.46 27.53
N LYS A 27 -0.76 1.29 26.56
CA LYS A 27 -0.67 1.02 25.11
C LYS A 27 0.76 0.62 24.74
N LYS A 28 1.06 -0.68 24.62
CA LYS A 28 2.19 -1.11 23.78
C LYS A 28 1.75 -0.82 22.35
N VAL A 29 2.41 0.13 21.70
CA VAL A 29 2.24 0.41 20.28
C VAL A 29 2.75 -0.81 19.51
N GLN A 30 1.92 -1.82 19.37
CA GLN A 30 2.31 -3.03 18.68
C GLN A 30 2.12 -2.87 17.17
N HIS A 31 3.17 -3.25 16.43
CA HIS A 31 3.26 -3.27 14.97
C HIS A 31 3.24 -1.91 14.26
N ALA A 32 3.81 -0.85 14.87
CA ALA A 32 4.14 0.38 14.15
C ALA A 32 5.15 0.09 13.02
N GLY A 33 4.65 -0.35 11.86
CA GLY A 33 5.44 -0.59 10.66
C GLY A 33 5.24 -1.93 9.96
N LEU A 34 4.56 -2.93 10.53
CA LEU A 34 4.38 -4.23 9.85
C LEU A 34 3.60 -4.06 8.54
N GLY A 35 2.46 -3.35 8.59
CA GLY A 35 1.69 -3.05 7.38
C GLY A 35 2.51 -2.30 6.32
N LYS A 36 3.36 -1.37 6.75
CA LYS A 36 4.25 -0.62 5.83
C LYS A 36 5.30 -1.54 5.19
N ARG A 37 5.85 -2.50 5.95
CA ARG A 37 6.79 -3.51 5.45
C ARG A 37 6.12 -4.45 4.44
N LEU A 38 4.91 -4.93 4.75
CA LEU A 38 4.11 -5.77 3.85
C LEU A 38 3.83 -5.04 2.52
N MET A 39 3.41 -3.78 2.58
CA MET A 39 3.19 -2.98 1.38
C MET A 39 4.47 -2.75 0.57
N LYS A 40 5.62 -2.54 1.24
CA LYS A 40 6.92 -2.39 0.56
C LYS A 40 7.33 -3.68 -0.18
N GLU A 41 7.11 -4.84 0.41
CA GLU A 41 7.38 -6.13 -0.27
C GLU A 41 6.38 -6.38 -1.41
N ALA A 42 5.10 -6.03 -1.25
CA ALA A 42 4.13 -6.09 -2.34
C ALA A 42 4.54 -5.22 -3.54
N GLU A 43 4.97 -3.97 -3.29
CA GLU A 43 5.48 -3.05 -4.32
C GLU A 43 6.71 -3.63 -5.04
N LYS A 44 7.62 -4.28 -4.31
CA LYS A 44 8.81 -4.94 -4.85
C LYS A 44 8.45 -6.15 -5.72
N ILE A 45 7.50 -6.98 -5.29
CA ILE A 45 7.01 -8.14 -6.06
C ILE A 45 6.33 -7.66 -7.35
N ALA A 46 5.45 -6.66 -7.26
CA ALA A 46 4.78 -6.06 -8.42
C ALA A 46 5.80 -5.58 -9.45
N ARG A 47 6.84 -4.85 -9.01
CA ARG A 47 7.93 -4.39 -9.89
C ARG A 47 8.70 -5.55 -10.51
N LYS A 48 9.08 -6.58 -9.73
CA LYS A 48 9.79 -7.76 -10.24
C LYS A 48 9.00 -8.52 -11.30
N LYS A 49 7.67 -8.47 -11.24
CA LYS A 49 6.76 -9.09 -12.22
C LYS A 49 6.40 -8.16 -13.40
N GLY A 50 7.01 -6.98 -13.49
CA GLY A 50 6.83 -6.06 -14.62
C GLY A 50 5.63 -5.11 -14.50
N PHE A 51 4.88 -5.12 -13.39
CA PHE A 51 3.78 -4.19 -13.19
C PHE A 51 4.29 -2.78 -12.90
N LYS A 52 3.72 -1.80 -13.62
CA LYS A 52 4.09 -0.36 -13.50
C LYS A 52 3.34 0.35 -12.38
N LYS A 53 2.27 -0.28 -11.89
CA LYS A 53 1.37 0.26 -10.88
C LYS A 53 0.98 -0.82 -9.88
N ILE A 54 0.60 -0.38 -8.71
CA ILE A 54 -0.06 -1.20 -7.70
C ILE A 54 -1.34 -0.49 -7.25
N ALA A 55 -2.44 -1.23 -7.20
CA ALA A 55 -3.74 -0.76 -6.77
C ALA A 55 -4.17 -1.50 -5.50
N VAL A 56 -4.80 -0.78 -4.57
CA VAL A 56 -5.29 -1.33 -3.31
C VAL A 56 -6.78 -1.07 -3.19
N ILE A 57 -7.52 -2.12 -2.86
CA ILE A 57 -8.92 -1.99 -2.41
C ILE A 57 -8.87 -1.44 -0.98
N ALA A 58 -9.38 -0.24 -0.79
CA ALA A 58 -9.31 0.45 0.50
C ALA A 58 -10.65 1.10 0.85
N GLY A 59 -11.21 0.68 1.99
CA GLY A 59 -12.35 1.35 2.61
C GLY A 59 -12.02 2.81 2.93
N VAL A 60 -13.04 3.67 2.97
CA VAL A 60 -12.86 5.13 3.11
C VAL A 60 -11.99 5.49 4.32
N GLY A 61 -12.24 4.86 5.48
CA GLY A 61 -11.53 5.14 6.74
C GLY A 61 -10.05 4.77 6.78
N VAL A 62 -9.55 3.96 5.83
CA VAL A 62 -8.14 3.56 5.77
C VAL A 62 -7.35 4.25 4.65
N ARG A 63 -7.99 5.13 3.86
CA ARG A 63 -7.32 5.79 2.72
C ARG A 63 -6.15 6.66 3.15
N ASP A 64 -6.22 7.32 4.30
CA ASP A 64 -5.13 8.17 4.81
C ASP A 64 -3.86 7.39 5.13
N TYR A 65 -3.99 6.13 5.57
CA TYR A 65 -2.85 5.24 5.74
C TYR A 65 -2.09 5.06 4.42
N TYR A 66 -2.81 4.79 3.33
CA TYR A 66 -2.21 4.63 2.00
C TYR A 66 -1.68 5.96 1.42
N ARG A 67 -2.34 7.09 1.69
CA ARG A 67 -1.82 8.42 1.32
C ARG A 67 -0.45 8.68 1.93
N LYS A 68 -0.24 8.35 3.21
CA LYS A 68 1.08 8.42 3.88
C LYS A 68 2.14 7.52 3.24
N LEU A 69 1.75 6.49 2.50
CA LEU A 69 2.64 5.60 1.73
C LEU A 69 2.85 6.06 0.27
N GLY A 70 2.26 7.20 -0.12
CA GLY A 70 2.39 7.78 -1.47
C GLY A 70 1.35 7.30 -2.48
N TYR A 71 0.27 6.66 -2.02
CA TYR A 71 -0.84 6.27 -2.90
C TYR A 71 -1.81 7.44 -3.11
N LYS A 72 -2.45 7.48 -4.27
CA LYS A 72 -3.46 8.47 -4.63
C LYS A 72 -4.79 7.78 -4.90
N LEU A 73 -5.90 8.43 -4.56
CA LEU A 73 -7.23 7.92 -4.86
C LEU A 73 -7.49 8.02 -6.36
N TRP A 74 -7.92 6.92 -6.97
CA TRP A 74 -8.45 6.88 -8.32
C TRP A 74 -9.69 5.99 -8.32
N HIS A 75 -10.85 6.60 -8.56
CA HIS A 75 -12.15 5.95 -8.43
C HIS A 75 -12.30 5.31 -7.02
N SER A 76 -12.50 4.00 -6.92
CA SER A 76 -12.61 3.26 -5.66
C SER A 76 -11.28 2.71 -5.10
N TYR A 77 -10.15 2.97 -5.77
CA TYR A 77 -8.86 2.34 -5.44
C TYR A 77 -7.80 3.34 -5.02
N MET A 78 -6.86 2.89 -4.18
CA MET A 78 -5.62 3.61 -3.90
C MET A 78 -4.54 3.11 -4.85
N ILE A 79 -3.97 3.99 -5.68
CA ILE A 79 -3.00 3.62 -6.72
C ILE A 79 -1.64 4.29 -6.47
N LYS A 80 -0.56 3.55 -6.72
CA LYS A 80 0.81 4.06 -6.70
C LYS A 80 1.61 3.50 -7.90
N THR A 81 2.46 4.33 -8.47
CA THR A 81 3.41 3.94 -9.52
C THR A 81 4.63 3.25 -8.89
N THR A 82 5.00 2.07 -9.37
CA THR A 82 6.08 1.22 -8.81
C THR A 82 7.44 1.42 -9.52
N ILE A 83 7.48 2.28 -10.54
CA ILE A 83 8.64 2.55 -11.39
C ILE A 83 9.69 3.34 -10.60
N ASN A 84 10.96 2.92 -10.67
CA ASN A 84 12.07 3.74 -10.21
C ASN A 84 12.32 4.85 -11.23
N LEU A 85 12.08 6.11 -10.86
CA LEU A 85 12.62 7.28 -11.56
C LEU A 85 14.12 7.40 -11.25
N ARG A 86 14.92 6.36 -11.54
CA ARG A 86 16.35 6.59 -11.75
C ARG A 86 16.45 7.29 -13.09
N ARG A 87 16.45 8.63 -13.05
CA ARG A 87 16.91 9.46 -14.14
C ARG A 87 18.22 8.85 -14.64
N LYS A 88 18.22 8.26 -15.83
CA LYS A 88 19.44 8.15 -16.62
C LYS A 88 19.88 9.59 -16.81
N LYS A 89 20.80 10.08 -15.97
CA LYS A 89 21.67 11.17 -16.39
C LYS A 89 22.50 10.55 -17.50
N LEU A 90 22.12 10.87 -18.74
CA LEU A 90 23.05 10.90 -19.87
C LEU A 90 24.03 12.05 -19.61
#